data_AF-A0A535GWF0-F1
#
_entry.id   AF-A0A535GWF0-F1
#
_cell.length_a   1.000
_cell.length_b   1.000
_cell.length_c   1.000
_cell.angle_alpha   90.00
_cell.angle_beta   90.00
_cell.angle_gamma   90.00
#
_symmetry.space_group_name_H-M   'P 1'
#
loop_
_entity.id
_entity.type
_entity.pdbx_description
1 polymer ?
#
loop_
_entity_poly.entity_id
_entity_poly.type
_entity_poly.pdbx_seq_one_letter_code
_entity_poly.pdbx_strand_id
1 'polypeptide(L)'
;MDAFELGPLVDECEKRDDHYLEFIRKPSMSVGLYMLAAGAVDGQSTHSEDEIYYVISGRGFIRVGDENQAVQAGSVVFVGAQVEHRFHNITEDMTILVAFAPAEYTNAPSRER
;
A
#
# COMPACT_ATOMS: atom_id res chain seq x y z
N MET A 1 -22.63 4.52 5.56
CA MET A 1 -21.88 4.51 4.29
C MET A 1 -20.67 5.37 4.53
N ASP A 2 -19.49 4.82 4.29
CA ASP A 2 -18.23 5.55 4.45
C ASP A 2 -17.80 5.95 3.03
N ALA A 3 -17.54 7.24 2.82
CA ALA A 3 -17.19 7.80 1.52
C ALA A 3 -16.08 8.83 1.72
N PHE A 4 -15.06 8.77 0.87
CA PHE A 4 -13.85 9.57 0.98
C PHE A 4 -13.48 10.13 -0.38
N GLU A 5 -12.97 11.36 -0.37
CA GLU A 5 -12.39 12.00 -1.55
C GLU A 5 -10.87 11.91 -1.45
N LEU A 6 -10.20 11.68 -2.59
CA LEU A 6 -8.76 11.47 -2.60
C LEU A 6 -7.98 12.72 -2.14
N GLY A 7 -8.38 13.91 -2.59
CA GLY A 7 -7.67 15.17 -2.29
C GLY A 7 -7.43 15.38 -0.79
N PRO A 8 -8.50 15.38 0.05
CA PRO A 8 -8.35 15.49 1.50
C PRO A 8 -7.47 14.40 2.14
N LEU A 9 -7.48 13.18 1.63
CA LEU A 9 -6.65 12.09 2.15
C LEU A 9 -5.16 12.31 1.83
N VAL A 10 -4.85 12.80 0.62
CA VAL A 10 -3.48 13.17 0.25
C VAL A 10 -2.99 14.34 1.10
N ASP A 11 -3.82 15.38 1.28
CA ASP A 11 -3.49 16.51 2.15
C ASP A 11 -3.24 16.08 3.61
N GLU A 12 -3.92 15.03 4.09
CA GLU A 12 -3.68 14.46 5.42
C GLU A 12 -2.38 13.67 5.46
N CYS A 13 -2.09 12.85 4.45
CA CYS A 13 -0.83 12.12 4.34
C CYS A 13 0.36 13.08 4.33
N GLU A 14 0.33 14.15 3.53
CA GLU A 14 1.43 15.12 3.44
C GLU A 14 1.70 15.87 4.76
N LYS A 15 0.70 15.99 5.62
CA LYS A 15 0.85 16.59 6.96
C LYS A 15 1.42 15.61 7.98
N ARG A 16 1.28 14.31 7.71
CA ARG A 16 1.84 13.25 8.54
C ARG A 16 3.24 12.95 8.00
N ASP A 17 4.22 12.79 8.88
CA ASP A 17 5.54 12.28 8.49
C ASP A 17 5.49 10.73 8.38
N ASP A 18 4.39 10.21 7.84
CA ASP A 18 4.10 8.78 7.72
C ASP A 18 3.74 8.47 6.26
N HIS A 19 4.29 7.37 5.76
CA HIS A 19 4.08 6.91 4.40
C HIS A 19 2.72 6.21 4.24
N TYR A 20 2.04 5.85 5.33
CA TYR A 20 0.79 5.12 5.28
C TYR A 20 -0.35 5.81 6.06
N LEU A 21 -1.49 5.99 5.40
CA LEU A 21 -2.72 6.49 6.00
C LEU A 21 -3.87 5.51 5.76
N GLU A 22 -4.22 4.73 6.78
CA GLU A 22 -5.46 3.98 6.78
C GLU A 22 -6.67 4.88 6.98
N PHE A 23 -7.71 4.71 6.17
CA PHE A 23 -8.97 5.44 6.29
C PHE A 23 -10.22 4.55 6.26
N ILE A 24 -10.10 3.26 5.90
CA ILE A 24 -11.16 2.25 6.08
C ILE A 24 -10.60 1.08 6.90
N ARG A 25 -11.35 0.69 7.94
CA ARG A 25 -11.13 -0.58 8.65
C ARG A 25 -12.46 -1.26 8.98
N LYS A 26 -12.62 -2.48 8.47
CA LYS A 26 -13.75 -3.40 8.72
C LYS A 26 -13.20 -4.82 8.87
N PRO A 27 -13.92 -5.77 9.50
CA PRO A 27 -13.42 -7.16 9.62
C PRO A 27 -13.03 -7.80 8.28
N SER A 28 -13.71 -7.42 7.19
CA SER A 28 -13.46 -7.96 5.85
C SER A 28 -12.30 -7.32 5.11
N MET A 29 -11.88 -6.10 5.47
CA MET A 29 -10.82 -5.37 4.75
C MET A 29 -10.35 -4.11 5.50
N SER A 30 -9.14 -3.68 5.20
CA SER A 30 -8.67 -2.32 5.47
C SER A 30 -8.19 -1.68 4.17
N VAL A 31 -8.30 -0.35 4.09
CA VAL A 31 -7.87 0.43 2.94
C VAL A 31 -7.13 1.67 3.41
N GLY A 32 -6.03 1.98 2.74
CA GLY A 32 -5.22 3.16 3.01
C GLY A 32 -4.57 3.76 1.77
N LEU A 33 -3.94 4.91 1.96
CA LEU A 33 -3.00 5.48 1.01
C LEU A 33 -1.58 5.15 1.44
N TYR A 34 -0.76 4.72 0.49
CA TYR A 34 0.66 4.52 0.65
C TYR A 34 1.41 5.49 -0.26
N MET A 35 2.24 6.36 0.33
CA MET A 35 2.94 7.45 -0.34
C MET A 35 4.45 7.24 -0.27
N LEU A 36 5.06 7.08 -1.44
CA LEU A 36 6.48 6.82 -1.59
C LEU A 36 7.12 7.94 -2.39
N ALA A 37 8.08 8.64 -1.79
CA ALA A 37 8.86 9.66 -2.48
C ALA A 37 9.79 9.04 -3.53
N ALA A 38 10.17 9.81 -4.54
CA ALA A 38 11.22 9.43 -5.48
C ALA A 38 12.51 9.09 -4.73
N GLY A 39 13.08 7.92 -5.04
CA GLY A 39 14.26 7.39 -4.36
C GLY A 39 14.02 6.83 -2.95
N ALA A 40 12.77 6.80 -2.46
CA ALA A 40 12.45 6.17 -1.18
C ALA A 40 12.78 4.66 -1.20
N VAL A 41 13.13 4.16 -0.02
CA VAL A 41 13.25 2.72 0.24
C VAL A 41 11.93 2.25 0.83
N ASP A 42 11.27 1.33 0.14
CA ASP A 42 10.09 0.65 0.66
C ASP A 42 10.52 -0.30 1.80
N GLY A 43 10.05 -0.01 3.01
CA GLY A 43 10.34 -0.75 4.24
C GLY A 43 9.30 -1.80 4.61
N GLN A 44 8.38 -2.13 3.71
CA GLN A 44 7.33 -3.12 3.98
C GLN A 44 7.89 -4.50 4.33
N SER A 45 7.16 -5.20 5.20
CA SER A 45 7.40 -6.59 5.56
C SER A 45 6.25 -7.47 5.05
N THR A 46 6.51 -8.75 4.83
CA THR A 46 5.47 -9.72 4.51
C THR A 46 4.35 -9.70 5.57
N HIS A 47 3.11 -9.71 5.11
CA HIS A 47 1.90 -9.74 5.94
C HIS A 47 1.05 -10.98 5.62
N SER A 48 0.02 -11.20 6.42
CA SER A 48 -0.79 -12.43 6.44
C SER A 48 -2.11 -12.29 5.66
N GLU A 49 -2.27 -11.19 4.95
CA GLU A 49 -3.46 -10.78 4.24
C GLU A 49 -3.17 -10.76 2.74
N ASP A 50 -4.18 -11.01 1.90
CA ASP A 50 -4.05 -10.68 0.48
C ASP A 50 -4.10 -9.16 0.32
N GLU A 51 -3.42 -8.64 -0.69
CA GLU A 51 -3.28 -7.21 -0.89
C GLU A 51 -3.47 -6.81 -2.36
N ILE A 52 -4.13 -5.66 -2.56
CA ILE A 52 -4.27 -5.03 -3.87
C ILE A 52 -3.73 -3.62 -3.80
N TYR A 53 -2.84 -3.29 -4.74
CA TYR A 53 -2.43 -1.93 -5.01
C TYR A 53 -3.13 -1.38 -6.26
N TYR A 54 -3.54 -0.12 -6.18
CA TYR A 54 -3.88 0.69 -7.34
C TYR A 54 -3.01 1.96 -7.34
N VAL A 55 -2.15 2.10 -8.35
CA VAL A 55 -1.26 3.27 -8.47
C VAL A 55 -2.07 4.43 -9.02
N ILE A 56 -2.28 5.46 -8.21
CA ILE A 56 -3.02 6.66 -8.58
C ILE A 56 -2.14 7.60 -9.40
N SER A 57 -0.90 7.81 -8.95
CA SER A 57 0.09 8.68 -9.59
C SER A 57 1.51 8.17 -9.36
N GLY A 58 2.46 8.70 -10.13
CA GLY A 58 3.88 8.35 -10.05
C GLY A 58 4.27 7.15 -10.91
N ARG A 59 5.55 6.77 -10.79
CA ARG A 59 6.20 5.71 -11.58
C ARG A 59 7.29 5.02 -10.78
N GLY A 60 7.38 3.71 -10.94
CA GLY A 60 8.41 2.87 -10.34
C GLY A 60 8.33 1.44 -10.82
N PHE A 61 8.87 0.54 -10.02
CA PHE A 61 8.75 -0.91 -10.21
C PHE A 61 8.22 -1.55 -8.94
N ILE A 62 7.54 -2.67 -9.10
CA ILE A 62 7.18 -3.57 -8.00
C ILE A 62 7.82 -4.94 -8.24
N ARG A 63 8.39 -5.50 -7.18
CA ARG A 63 8.79 -6.90 -7.09
C ARG A 63 7.71 -7.63 -6.32
N VAL A 64 7.22 -8.75 -6.84
CA VAL A 64 6.28 -9.67 -6.16
C VAL A 64 6.80 -11.09 -6.31
N GLY A 65 7.29 -11.69 -5.23
CA GLY A 65 8.08 -12.92 -5.30
C GLY A 65 9.26 -12.76 -6.26
N ASP A 66 9.32 -13.58 -7.30
CA ASP A 66 10.37 -13.52 -8.32
C ASP A 66 10.05 -12.57 -9.49
N GLU A 67 8.81 -12.06 -9.57
CA GLU A 67 8.33 -11.24 -10.70
C GLU A 67 8.62 -9.76 -10.50
N ASN A 68 9.03 -9.08 -11.56
CA ASN A 68 9.41 -7.67 -11.53
C ASN A 68 8.67 -6.89 -12.61
N GLN A 69 7.86 -5.93 -12.22
CA GLN A 69 6.97 -5.23 -13.14
C GLN A 69 7.09 -3.71 -13.01
N ALA A 70 7.15 -3.02 -14.15
CA ALA A 70 7.04 -1.56 -14.18
C ALA A 70 5.60 -1.16 -13.85
N VAL A 71 5.44 -0.14 -13.01
CA VAL A 71 4.14 0.39 -12.60
C VAL A 71 4.10 1.90 -12.79
N GLN A 72 2.91 2.38 -13.13
CA GLN A 72 2.59 3.78 -13.34
C GLN A 72 1.13 4.05 -12.98
N ALA A 73 0.70 5.32 -12.98
CA ALA A 73 -0.70 5.69 -12.83
C ALA A 73 -1.65 4.78 -13.63
N GLY A 74 -2.64 4.20 -12.96
CA GLY A 74 -3.60 3.24 -13.51
C GLY A 74 -3.20 1.76 -13.37
N SER A 75 -2.00 1.45 -12.89
CA SER A 75 -1.57 0.06 -12.67
C SER A 75 -2.28 -0.54 -11.46
N VAL A 76 -2.69 -1.81 -11.60
CA VAL A 76 -3.27 -2.63 -10.52
C VAL A 76 -2.35 -3.82 -10.28
N VAL A 77 -2.02 -4.10 -9.02
CA VAL A 77 -1.17 -5.22 -8.65
C VAL A 77 -1.85 -6.01 -7.54
N PHE A 78 -1.91 -7.32 -7.69
CA PHE A 78 -2.34 -8.24 -6.64
C PHE A 78 -1.10 -8.89 -6.02
N VAL A 79 -1.10 -8.99 -4.70
CA VAL A 79 -0.08 -9.71 -3.93
C VAL A 79 -0.79 -10.70 -3.01
N GLY A 80 -0.41 -11.97 -3.12
CA GLY A 80 -0.95 -13.01 -2.25
C GLY A 80 -0.37 -12.92 -0.83
N ALA A 81 -1.13 -13.37 0.15
CA ALA A 81 -0.67 -13.46 1.54
C ALA A 81 0.72 -14.14 1.66
N GLN A 82 1.57 -13.57 2.50
CA GLN A 82 2.95 -14.02 2.76
C GLN A 82 3.91 -13.97 1.57
N VAL A 83 3.51 -13.44 0.42
CA VAL A 83 4.41 -13.23 -0.72
C VAL A 83 5.26 -11.99 -0.46
N GLU A 84 6.58 -12.12 -0.52
CA GLU A 84 7.49 -10.97 -0.42
C GLU A 84 7.23 -10.00 -1.58
N HIS A 85 7.09 -8.73 -1.27
CA HIS A 85 6.88 -7.68 -2.25
C HIS A 85 7.48 -6.37 -1.77
N ARG A 86 7.88 -5.53 -2.73
CA ARG A 86 8.33 -4.16 -2.46
C ARG A 86 8.27 -3.30 -3.72
N PHE A 87 7.95 -2.02 -3.55
CA PHE A 87 8.20 -1.00 -4.56
C PHE A 87 9.68 -0.62 -4.56
N HIS A 88 10.23 -0.34 -5.74
CA HIS A 88 11.63 0.03 -5.91
C HIS A 88 11.83 0.81 -7.21
N ASN A 89 13.05 1.37 -7.39
CA ASN A 89 13.38 2.20 -8.55
C ASN A 89 12.33 3.28 -8.82
N ILE A 90 11.86 3.92 -7.74
CA ILE A 90 10.81 4.95 -7.77
C ILE A 90 11.41 6.23 -8.33
N THR A 91 10.95 6.62 -9.52
CA THR A 91 11.49 7.79 -10.24
C THR A 91 10.62 9.04 -10.08
N GLU A 92 9.37 8.87 -9.66
CA GLU A 92 8.42 9.94 -9.39
C GLU A 92 7.65 9.58 -8.12
N ASP A 93 7.32 10.59 -7.31
CA ASP A 93 6.51 10.39 -6.10
C ASP A 93 5.23 9.61 -6.44
N MET A 94 5.01 8.51 -5.71
CA MET A 94 3.91 7.60 -5.93
C MET A 94 2.85 7.80 -4.86
N THR A 95 1.60 7.92 -5.31
CA THR A 95 0.42 7.80 -4.45
C THR A 95 -0.28 6.51 -4.83
N ILE A 96 -0.43 5.61 -3.86
CA ILE A 96 -0.90 4.25 -4.10
C ILE A 96 -2.08 4.01 -3.16
N LEU A 97 -3.21 3.57 -3.70
CA LEU A 97 -4.29 3.02 -2.89
C LEU A 97 -3.95 1.56 -2.58
N VAL A 98 -3.97 1.19 -1.31
CA VAL A 98 -3.72 -0.18 -0.86
C VAL A 98 -4.97 -0.72 -0.15
N ALA A 99 -5.33 -1.96 -0.44
CA ALA A 99 -6.40 -2.67 0.24
C ALA A 99 -5.94 -4.06 0.67
N PHE A 100 -6.18 -4.40 1.93
CA PHE A 100 -5.92 -5.71 2.50
C PHE A 100 -7.21 -6.49 2.70
N ALA A 101 -7.17 -7.81 2.48
CA ALA A 101 -8.26 -8.73 2.78
C ALA A 101 -7.74 -9.99 3.53
N PRO A 102 -8.17 -10.24 4.78
CA PRO A 102 -8.99 -9.39 5.65
C PRO A 102 -8.27 -8.09 6.04
N ALA A 103 -8.80 -7.34 6.99
CA ALA A 103 -8.12 -6.13 7.48
C ALA A 103 -6.68 -6.44 7.91
N GLU A 104 -5.74 -5.56 7.58
CA GLU A 104 -4.32 -5.72 7.91
C GLU A 104 -4.14 -6.08 9.40
N TYR A 105 -3.27 -7.05 9.68
CA TYR A 105 -3.00 -7.65 10.99
C TYR A 105 -4.14 -8.44 11.64
N THR A 106 -5.23 -8.74 10.93
CA THR A 106 -6.29 -9.61 11.46
C THR A 106 -5.76 -11.02 11.74
N ASN A 107 -4.83 -11.50 10.90
CA ASN A 107 -4.24 -12.83 11.02
C ASN A 107 -2.85 -12.82 11.69
N ALA A 108 -2.36 -11.65 12.11
CA ALA A 108 -1.07 -11.56 12.77
C ALA A 108 -1.09 -12.33 14.11
N PRO A 109 -0.05 -13.11 14.45
CA PRO A 109 0.03 -13.75 15.75
C PRO A 109 -0.06 -12.66 16.83
N SER A 110 -0.93 -12.87 17.81
CA SER A 110 -1.07 -11.95 18.93
C SER A 110 0.31 -11.71 19.54
N ARG A 111 0.80 -10.46 19.50
CA ARG A 111 1.99 -10.09 20.26
C ARG A 111 1.66 -10.33 21.73
N GLU A 112 2.16 -11.43 22.30
CA GLU A 112 2.18 -11.61 23.75
C GLU A 112 2.88 -10.38 24.33
N ARG A 113 2.21 -9.75 25.30
CA ARG A 113 2.68 -8.52 25.96
C ARG A 113 3.90 -8.78 26.82
#